data_AF-A0A0W0V935-F1
#
_entry.id   AF-A0A0W0V935-F1
#
_cell.length_a   1.000
_cell.length_b   1.000
_cell.length_c   1.000
_cell.angle_alpha   90.00
_cell.angle_beta   90.00
_cell.angle_gamma   90.00
#
_symmetry.space_group_name_H-M   'P 1'
#
loop_
_entity.id
_entity.type
_entity.pdbx_description
1 polymer ?
#
loop_
_entity_poly.entity_id
_entity_poly.type
_entity_poly.pdbx_seq_one_letter_code
_entity_poly.pdbx_strand_id
1 'polypeptide(L)'
;MTLSDLYQLENTFIPKLINALREDMRSSKHGEAISFQVLRPVISLLNEEKRYPGLSLGQLMKGTMNMAISLQISKYGNISAESVGETVYEKYNQERRHWFVGYNEALKAIGPLSEKDALDIAIPVIKRASQSCLYLTPCVPHTLNLYFSYLQKLDCNFIPPQIPTGNTFAQWNHDQFHSFNSIDSSSLLNLSLFAVKKYELPREILPIDLQEKLDCIPSVSRNEENKEETGTCFSNCTIV
;
A
#
# COMPACT_ATOMS: atom_id res chain seq x y z
N MET A 1 8.50 17.22 -11.73
CA MET A 1 7.22 17.48 -11.04
C MET A 1 7.53 18.05 -9.67
N THR A 2 6.88 19.14 -9.24
CA THR A 2 7.09 19.72 -7.90
C THR A 2 6.23 19.02 -6.85
N LEU A 3 6.51 19.28 -5.56
CA LEU A 3 5.72 18.74 -4.44
C LEU A 3 4.24 19.19 -4.50
N SER A 4 4.02 20.45 -4.88
CA SER A 4 2.68 21.03 -5.07
C SER A 4 1.95 20.36 -6.23
N ASP A 5 2.64 20.10 -7.35
CA ASP A 5 2.05 19.42 -8.51
C ASP A 5 1.64 17.98 -8.16
N LEU A 6 2.50 17.26 -7.43
CA LEU A 6 2.23 15.89 -6.99
C LEU A 6 1.02 15.82 -6.04
N TYR A 7 0.93 16.79 -5.12
CA TYR A 7 -0.20 16.90 -4.21
C TYR A 7 -1.53 17.19 -4.93
N GLN A 8 -1.53 18.13 -5.88
CA GLN A 8 -2.71 18.40 -6.71
C GLN A 8 -3.09 17.18 -7.54
N LEU A 9 -2.10 16.50 -8.13
CA LEU A 9 -2.33 15.27 -8.88
C LEU A 9 -3.02 14.20 -8.02
N GLU A 10 -2.50 13.91 -6.82
CA GLU A 10 -3.12 12.93 -5.92
C GLU A 10 -4.56 13.31 -5.54
N ASN A 11 -4.82 14.59 -5.25
CA ASN A 11 -6.18 15.06 -4.96
C ASN A 11 -7.16 14.86 -6.14
N THR A 12 -6.70 14.99 -7.38
CA THR A 12 -7.55 14.70 -8.55
C THR A 12 -7.76 13.20 -8.80
N PHE A 13 -6.88 12.33 -8.30
CA PHE A 13 -6.95 10.89 -8.49
C PHE A 13 -7.71 10.17 -7.38
N ILE A 14 -7.84 10.75 -6.19
CA ILE A 14 -8.55 10.09 -5.07
C ILE A 14 -10.02 9.81 -5.36
N PRO A 15 -10.82 10.76 -5.86
CA PRO A 15 -12.20 10.47 -6.26
C PRO A 15 -12.26 9.39 -7.36
N LYS A 16 -11.27 9.35 -8.26
CA LYS A 16 -11.18 8.33 -9.31
C LYS A 16 -10.85 6.95 -8.72
N LEU A 17 -9.99 6.89 -7.71
CA LEU A 17 -9.64 5.66 -7.01
C LEU A 17 -10.85 5.08 -6.28
N ILE A 18 -11.60 5.92 -5.57
CA ILE A 18 -12.85 5.50 -4.93
C ILE A 18 -13.82 4.90 -5.97
N ASN A 19 -13.95 5.53 -7.14
CA ASN A 19 -14.81 5.02 -8.20
C ASN A 19 -14.30 3.70 -8.80
N ALA A 20 -13.00 3.59 -9.09
CA ALA A 20 -12.39 2.37 -9.59
C ALA A 20 -12.59 1.19 -8.62
N LEU A 21 -12.36 1.41 -7.32
CA LEU A 21 -12.60 0.40 -6.27
C LEU A 21 -14.07 -0.02 -6.23
N ARG A 22 -15.01 0.92 -6.37
CA ARG A 22 -16.45 0.62 -6.44
C ARG A 22 -16.82 -0.18 -7.70
N GLU A 23 -16.19 0.12 -8.84
CA GLU A 23 -16.39 -0.66 -10.08
C GLU A 23 -15.85 -2.09 -9.94
N ASP A 24 -14.67 -2.26 -9.35
CA ASP A 24 -14.09 -3.57 -9.04
C ASP A 24 -14.97 -4.38 -8.06
N MET A 25 -15.58 -3.70 -7.07
CA MET A 25 -16.56 -4.34 -6.17
C MET A 25 -17.83 -4.80 -6.91
N ARG A 26 -18.28 -4.05 -7.92
CA ARG A 26 -19.51 -4.36 -8.69
C ARG A 26 -19.30 -5.45 -9.73
N SER A 27 -18.12 -5.49 -10.35
CA SER A 27 -17.78 -6.47 -11.39
C SER A 27 -17.43 -7.85 -10.82
N SER A 28 -17.06 -7.93 -9.55
CA SER A 28 -16.75 -9.18 -8.85
C SER A 28 -18.02 -9.93 -8.41
N LYS A 29 -18.27 -11.11 -9.01
CA LYS A 29 -19.35 -12.03 -8.56
C LYS A 29 -19.20 -12.52 -7.11
N HIS A 30 -18.05 -12.39 -6.46
CA HIS A 30 -17.84 -12.93 -5.09
C HIS A 30 -16.91 -12.08 -4.23
N GLY A 31 -17.09 -10.76 -4.33
CA GLY A 31 -16.31 -9.76 -3.64
C GLY A 31 -16.40 -9.77 -2.12
N GLU A 32 -17.12 -10.64 -1.40
CA GLU A 32 -17.32 -10.42 0.04
C GLU A 32 -15.99 -10.30 0.82
N ALA A 33 -15.02 -11.20 0.64
CA ALA A 33 -13.72 -11.08 1.31
C ALA A 33 -12.88 -9.91 0.78
N ILE A 34 -12.73 -9.77 -0.54
CA ILE A 34 -11.90 -8.70 -1.15
C ILE A 34 -12.51 -7.32 -0.89
N SER A 35 -13.81 -7.18 -1.14
CA SER A 35 -14.58 -5.97 -0.86
C SER A 35 -14.59 -5.63 0.63
N PHE A 36 -14.83 -6.59 1.53
CA PHE A 36 -14.96 -6.29 2.95
C PHE A 36 -13.61 -6.11 3.67
N GLN A 37 -12.59 -6.89 3.29
CA GLN A 37 -11.30 -6.87 3.97
C GLN A 37 -10.28 -5.92 3.33
N VAL A 38 -10.55 -5.43 2.11
CA VAL A 38 -9.60 -4.57 1.37
C VAL A 38 -10.29 -3.35 0.77
N LEU A 39 -11.20 -3.53 -0.20
CA LEU A 39 -11.67 -2.41 -1.02
C LEU A 39 -12.54 -1.41 -0.22
N ARG A 40 -13.47 -1.88 0.62
CA ARG A 40 -14.27 -1.02 1.50
C ARG A 40 -13.42 -0.31 2.54
N PRO A 41 -12.52 -0.99 3.29
CA PRO A 41 -11.59 -0.31 4.19
C PRO A 41 -10.80 0.81 3.50
N VAL A 42 -10.27 0.55 2.30
CA VAL A 42 -9.53 1.56 1.54
C VAL A 42 -10.42 2.71 1.08
N ILE A 43 -11.67 2.46 0.69
CA ILE A 43 -12.64 3.53 0.41
C ILE A 43 -12.91 4.36 1.67
N SER A 44 -13.11 3.73 2.83
CA SER A 44 -13.34 4.43 4.10
C SER A 44 -12.14 5.33 4.44
N LEU A 45 -10.92 4.80 4.32
CA LEU A 45 -9.69 5.57 4.47
C LEU A 45 -9.63 6.79 3.54
N LEU A 46 -10.01 6.62 2.27
CA LEU A 46 -9.95 7.68 1.27
C LEU A 46 -10.99 8.78 1.48
N ASN A 47 -12.08 8.47 2.18
CA ASN A 47 -13.10 9.45 2.58
C ASN A 47 -12.73 10.20 3.88
N GLU A 48 -11.74 9.72 4.65
CA GLU A 48 -11.29 10.42 5.85
C GLU A 48 -10.47 11.66 5.51
N GLU A 49 -10.80 12.77 6.17
CA GLU A 49 -10.17 14.08 5.99
C GLU A 49 -8.69 14.04 6.40
N LYS A 50 -8.37 13.25 7.43
CA LYS A 50 -7.02 12.96 7.91
C LYS A 50 -6.54 11.62 7.37
N ARG A 51 -6.16 11.59 6.10
CA ARG A 51 -5.57 10.40 5.44
C ARG A 51 -4.41 9.81 6.26
N TYR A 52 -4.18 8.51 6.16
CA TYR A 52 -2.98 7.86 6.70
C TYR A 52 -1.72 8.52 6.10
N PRO A 53 -0.90 9.24 6.90
CA PRO A 53 0.22 10.03 6.37
C PRO A 53 1.39 9.17 5.88
N GLY A 54 1.36 7.86 6.17
CA GLY A 54 2.45 6.93 5.88
C GLY A 54 2.43 6.26 4.50
N LEU A 55 1.41 6.50 3.66
CA LEU A 55 1.26 5.86 2.34
C LEU A 55 0.90 6.89 1.26
N SER A 56 1.71 6.97 0.20
CA SER A 56 1.35 7.75 -1.00
C SER A 56 0.15 7.13 -1.71
N LEU A 57 -0.50 7.88 -2.60
CA LEU A 57 -1.62 7.34 -3.36
C LEU A 57 -1.18 6.15 -4.24
N GLY A 58 0.02 6.24 -4.83
CA GLY A 58 0.62 5.14 -5.59
C GLY A 58 0.86 3.89 -4.74
N GLN A 59 1.40 4.04 -3.54
CA GLN A 59 1.61 2.94 -2.59
C GLN A 59 0.29 2.32 -2.14
N LEU A 60 -0.73 3.15 -1.90
CA LEU A 60 -2.06 2.69 -1.54
C LEU A 60 -2.68 1.86 -2.65
N MET A 61 -2.67 2.34 -3.90
CA MET A 61 -3.16 1.59 -5.07
C MET A 61 -2.44 0.24 -5.21
N LYS A 62 -1.11 0.26 -5.20
CA LYS A 62 -0.27 -0.92 -5.37
C LYS A 62 -0.46 -1.96 -4.25
N GLY A 63 -0.41 -1.51 -2.98
CA GLY A 63 -0.61 -2.38 -1.83
C GLY A 63 -2.03 -2.97 -1.78
N THR A 64 -3.04 -2.17 -2.13
CA THR A 64 -4.45 -2.60 -2.23
C THR A 64 -4.60 -3.72 -3.27
N MET A 65 -4.04 -3.54 -4.47
CA MET A 65 -4.09 -4.55 -5.52
C MET A 65 -3.38 -5.85 -5.11
N ASN A 66 -2.15 -5.77 -4.60
CA ASN A 66 -1.41 -6.96 -4.16
C ASN A 66 -2.13 -7.71 -3.04
N MET A 67 -2.75 -7.01 -2.08
CA MET A 67 -3.56 -7.63 -1.04
C MET A 67 -4.82 -8.29 -1.61
N ALA A 68 -5.55 -7.61 -2.50
CA ALA A 68 -6.74 -8.14 -3.15
C ALA A 68 -6.43 -9.41 -3.96
N ILE A 69 -5.36 -9.38 -4.75
CA ILE A 69 -4.84 -10.54 -5.51
C ILE A 69 -4.51 -11.70 -4.57
N SER A 70 -3.88 -11.40 -3.43
CA SER A 70 -3.51 -12.43 -2.45
C SER A 70 -4.72 -13.13 -1.84
N LEU A 71 -5.76 -12.37 -1.50
CA LEU A 71 -7.02 -12.93 -1.01
C LEU A 71 -7.75 -13.72 -2.10
N GLN A 72 -7.74 -13.23 -3.34
CA GLN A 72 -8.30 -13.93 -4.52
C GLN A 72 -7.64 -15.31 -4.70
N ILE A 73 -6.31 -15.33 -4.80
CA ILE A 73 -5.53 -16.56 -4.98
C ILE A 73 -5.74 -17.52 -3.81
N SER A 74 -5.77 -17.01 -2.57
CA SER A 74 -5.96 -17.86 -1.38
C SER A 74 -7.35 -18.51 -1.34
N LYS A 75 -8.37 -17.85 -1.90
CA LYS A 75 -9.74 -18.36 -1.93
C LYS A 75 -10.01 -19.31 -3.10
N TYR A 76 -9.46 -19.03 -4.28
CA TYR A 76 -9.80 -19.75 -5.51
C TYR A 76 -8.68 -20.61 -6.07
N GLY A 77 -7.46 -20.54 -5.54
CA GLY A 77 -6.33 -21.30 -6.04
C GLY A 77 -5.98 -20.94 -7.49
N ASN A 78 -6.06 -19.65 -7.85
CA ASN A 78 -5.90 -19.20 -9.25
C ASN A 78 -4.54 -19.55 -9.87
N ILE A 79 -3.50 -19.76 -9.06
CA ILE A 79 -2.15 -20.02 -9.57
C ILE A 79 -1.55 -21.27 -8.94
N SER A 80 -0.72 -21.96 -9.73
CA SER A 80 0.17 -23.05 -9.29
C SER A 80 1.54 -22.87 -9.93
N ALA A 81 2.57 -23.55 -9.41
CA ALA A 81 3.90 -23.56 -10.03
C ALA A 81 3.85 -24.02 -11.50
N GLU A 82 2.96 -24.96 -11.82
CA GLU A 82 2.73 -25.45 -13.18
C GLU A 82 2.08 -24.38 -14.09
N SER A 83 1.16 -23.57 -13.56
CA SER A 83 0.38 -22.64 -14.39
C SER A 83 1.11 -21.32 -14.67
N VAL A 84 1.90 -20.81 -13.72
CA VAL A 84 2.59 -19.51 -13.83
C VAL A 84 4.12 -19.63 -13.86
N GLY A 85 4.66 -20.84 -13.69
CA GLY A 85 6.09 -21.08 -13.56
C GLY A 85 6.57 -21.05 -12.09
N GLU A 86 7.46 -21.98 -11.76
CA GLU A 86 7.95 -22.21 -10.39
C GLU A 86 8.59 -20.97 -9.78
N THR A 87 9.50 -20.31 -10.50
CA THR A 87 10.21 -19.11 -10.01
C THR A 87 9.26 -17.96 -9.65
N VAL A 88 8.25 -17.71 -10.48
CA VAL A 88 7.25 -16.65 -10.24
C VAL A 88 6.37 -17.01 -9.06
N TYR A 89 5.92 -18.27 -9.00
CA TYR A 89 5.08 -18.80 -7.93
C TYR A 89 5.78 -18.75 -6.55
N GLU A 90 7.04 -19.16 -6.48
CA GLU A 90 7.84 -19.14 -5.25
C GLU A 90 8.10 -17.72 -4.75
N LYS A 91 8.53 -16.83 -5.65
CA LYS A 91 8.75 -15.42 -5.32
C LYS A 91 7.48 -14.78 -4.76
N TYR A 92 6.35 -14.96 -5.45
CA TYR A 92 5.05 -14.45 -4.97
C TYR A 92 4.70 -15.01 -3.59
N ASN A 93 4.87 -16.32 -3.36
CA ASN A 93 4.55 -16.91 -2.08
C ASN A 93 5.45 -16.40 -0.94
N GLN A 94 6.74 -16.16 -1.21
CA GLN A 94 7.67 -15.59 -0.24
C GLN A 94 7.24 -14.17 0.15
N GLU A 95 6.96 -13.31 -0.85
CA GLU A 95 6.52 -11.94 -0.61
C GLU A 95 5.16 -11.91 0.11
N ARG A 96 4.19 -12.72 -0.33
CA ARG A 96 2.87 -12.83 0.32
C ARG A 96 2.98 -13.21 1.80
N ARG A 97 3.82 -14.18 2.15
CA ARG A 97 4.05 -14.56 3.56
C ARG A 97 4.53 -13.37 4.37
N HIS A 98 5.45 -12.57 3.82
CA HIS A 98 5.92 -11.36 4.48
C HIS A 98 4.83 -10.29 4.62
N TRP A 99 4.01 -10.06 3.61
CA TRP A 99 2.94 -9.05 3.66
C TRP A 99 1.86 -9.38 4.70
N PHE A 100 1.58 -10.68 4.90
CA PHE A 100 0.49 -11.16 5.77
C PHE A 100 0.93 -11.57 7.19
N VAL A 101 2.18 -11.32 7.62
CA VAL A 101 2.59 -11.59 9.02
C VAL A 101 1.64 -10.86 9.99
N GLY A 102 1.12 -11.59 10.97
CA GLY A 102 0.16 -11.10 11.99
C GLY A 102 -1.29 -10.96 11.52
N TYR A 103 -1.57 -11.07 10.22
CA TYR A 103 -2.91 -10.82 9.66
C TYR A 103 -3.97 -11.80 10.18
N ASN A 104 -3.67 -13.09 10.15
CA ASN A 104 -4.61 -14.13 10.59
C ASN A 104 -4.89 -14.08 12.10
N GLU A 105 -3.89 -13.70 12.89
CA GLU A 105 -4.04 -13.52 14.34
C GLU A 105 -4.93 -12.32 14.65
N ALA A 106 -4.71 -11.20 13.95
CA ALA A 106 -5.53 -10.00 14.07
C ALA A 106 -6.98 -10.27 13.64
N LEU A 107 -7.21 -10.98 12.53
CA LEU A 107 -8.56 -11.38 12.11
C LEU A 107 -9.29 -12.23 13.16
N LYS A 108 -8.58 -13.17 13.82
CA LYS A 108 -9.17 -14.03 14.85
C LYS A 108 -9.50 -13.29 16.14
N ALA A 109 -8.73 -12.28 16.50
CA ALA A 109 -8.88 -11.55 17.76
C ALA A 109 -10.09 -10.63 17.81
N ILE A 110 -10.60 -10.17 16.66
CA ILE A 110 -11.56 -9.06 16.59
C ILE A 110 -13.04 -9.52 16.56
N GLY A 111 -13.32 -10.81 16.35
CA GLY A 111 -14.70 -11.28 16.23
C GLY A 111 -15.36 -10.77 14.94
N PRO A 112 -16.67 -10.40 14.93
CA PRO A 112 -17.28 -9.81 13.74
C PRO A 112 -16.58 -8.48 13.41
N LEU A 113 -15.86 -8.44 12.29
CA LEU A 113 -15.08 -7.26 11.90
C LEU A 113 -15.98 -6.05 11.68
N SER A 114 -15.76 -4.96 12.43
CA SER A 114 -16.26 -3.65 12.04
C SER A 114 -15.45 -3.09 10.86
N GLU A 115 -15.96 -2.08 10.14
CA GLU A 115 -15.22 -1.44 9.05
C GLU A 115 -13.92 -0.77 9.53
N LYS A 116 -13.92 -0.24 10.76
CA LYS A 116 -12.74 0.37 11.38
C LYS A 116 -11.66 -0.68 11.67
N ASP A 117 -12.06 -1.81 12.25
CA ASP A 117 -11.11 -2.88 12.55
C ASP A 117 -10.56 -3.52 11.27
N ALA A 118 -11.38 -3.61 10.22
CA ALA A 118 -10.94 -4.07 8.91
C ALA A 118 -9.86 -3.16 8.31
N LEU A 119 -9.98 -1.84 8.52
CA LEU A 119 -8.98 -0.88 8.13
C LEU A 119 -7.67 -1.05 8.90
N ASP A 120 -7.73 -1.16 10.24
CA ASP A 120 -6.55 -1.30 11.09
C ASP A 120 -5.76 -2.58 10.76
N ILE A 121 -6.45 -3.66 10.37
CA ILE A 121 -5.80 -4.89 9.91
C ILE A 121 -5.22 -4.75 8.49
N ALA A 122 -5.93 -4.06 7.59
CA ALA A 122 -5.53 -3.96 6.18
C ALA A 122 -4.29 -3.07 5.99
N ILE A 123 -4.17 -1.95 6.71
CA ILE A 123 -3.10 -0.97 6.50
C ILE A 123 -1.68 -1.56 6.62
N PRO A 124 -1.33 -2.36 7.65
CA PRO A 124 0.00 -2.98 7.74
C PRO A 124 0.30 -3.93 6.59
N VAL A 125 -0.71 -4.63 6.07
CA VAL A 125 -0.56 -5.53 4.91
C VAL A 125 -0.34 -4.70 3.64
N ILE A 126 -1.19 -3.70 3.39
CA ILE A 126 -1.08 -2.78 2.25
C ILE A 126 0.29 -2.11 2.22
N LYS A 127 0.77 -1.61 3.37
CA LYS A 127 2.08 -0.96 3.48
C LYS A 127 3.22 -1.89 3.05
N ARG A 128 3.27 -3.11 3.58
CA ARG A 128 4.30 -4.10 3.19
C ARG A 128 4.16 -4.52 1.74
N ALA A 129 2.92 -4.80 1.30
CA ALA A 129 2.63 -5.21 -0.07
C ALA A 129 3.00 -4.15 -1.11
N SER A 130 2.94 -2.86 -0.74
CA SER A 130 3.34 -1.75 -1.61
C SER A 130 4.84 -1.70 -1.91
N GLN A 131 5.68 -2.32 -1.08
CA GLN A 131 7.15 -2.29 -1.20
C GLN A 131 7.70 -3.32 -2.20
N SER A 132 6.89 -4.30 -2.59
CA SER A 132 7.26 -5.36 -3.53
C SER A 132 6.93 -4.98 -4.97
N CYS A 133 7.12 -5.88 -5.93
CA CYS A 133 6.60 -5.68 -7.27
C CYS A 133 5.05 -5.65 -7.27
N LEU A 134 4.44 -5.04 -8.28
CA LEU A 134 3.00 -5.15 -8.51
C LEU A 134 2.76 -6.45 -9.29
N TYR A 135 1.87 -7.32 -8.81
CA TYR A 135 1.44 -8.47 -9.61
C TYR A 135 0.29 -8.06 -10.53
N LEU A 136 0.45 -8.28 -11.83
CA LEU A 136 -0.55 -7.98 -12.84
C LEU A 136 -1.45 -9.18 -13.03
N THR A 137 -2.77 -8.97 -12.90
CA THR A 137 -3.77 -10.03 -13.00
C THR A 137 -5.10 -9.50 -13.56
N PRO A 138 -6.02 -10.37 -13.97
CA PRO A 138 -7.41 -10.00 -14.26
C PRO A 138 -8.23 -9.63 -13.01
N CYS A 139 -7.65 -9.63 -11.81
CA CYS A 139 -8.28 -9.17 -10.58
C CYS A 139 -8.16 -7.64 -10.47
N VAL A 140 -9.22 -6.98 -10.00
CA VAL A 140 -9.30 -5.52 -9.82
C VAL A 140 -8.85 -4.67 -11.04
N PRO A 141 -9.39 -4.97 -12.25
CA PRO A 141 -8.93 -4.34 -13.48
C PRO A 141 -9.15 -2.83 -13.53
N HIS A 142 -10.17 -2.30 -12.87
CA HIS A 142 -10.48 -0.86 -12.87
C HIS A 142 -9.42 -0.09 -12.07
N THR A 143 -9.05 -0.61 -10.89
CA THR A 143 -7.98 -0.03 -10.06
C THR A 143 -6.62 -0.14 -10.76
N LEU A 144 -6.33 -1.25 -11.44
CA LEU A 144 -5.09 -1.42 -12.20
C LEU A 144 -4.98 -0.40 -13.35
N ASN A 145 -6.05 -0.22 -14.11
CA ASN A 145 -6.08 0.77 -15.18
C ASN A 145 -5.86 2.20 -14.66
N LEU A 146 -6.47 2.54 -13.52
CA LEU A 146 -6.26 3.83 -12.88
C LEU A 146 -4.81 4.01 -12.40
N TYR A 147 -4.20 2.97 -11.84
CA TYR A 147 -2.81 3.01 -11.40
C TYR A 147 -1.85 3.32 -12.55
N PHE A 148 -2.04 2.67 -13.71
CA PHE A 148 -1.25 3.01 -14.90
C PHE A 148 -1.52 4.42 -15.43
N SER A 149 -2.78 4.86 -15.41
CA SER A 149 -3.11 6.25 -15.73
C SER A 149 -2.42 7.25 -14.80
N TYR A 150 -2.27 6.90 -13.52
CA TYR A 150 -1.55 7.70 -12.53
C TYR A 150 -0.04 7.73 -12.83
N LEU A 151 0.57 6.58 -13.13
CA LEU A 151 1.99 6.50 -13.52
C LEU A 151 2.29 7.31 -14.79
N GLN A 152 1.40 7.30 -15.79
CA GLN A 152 1.53 8.12 -17.01
C GLN A 152 1.47 9.62 -16.73
N LYS A 153 0.78 10.04 -15.65
CA LYS A 153 0.78 11.44 -15.23
C LYS A 153 2.05 11.82 -14.46
N LEU A 154 2.66 10.87 -13.77
CA LEU A 154 3.95 11.06 -13.10
C LEU A 154 5.12 11.12 -14.08
N ASP A 155 5.09 10.29 -15.12
CA ASP A 155 6.09 10.22 -16.18
C ASP A 155 5.40 10.12 -17.54
N CYS A 156 5.56 11.16 -18.36
CA CYS A 156 4.96 11.23 -19.69
C CYS A 156 5.56 10.22 -20.69
N ASN A 157 6.72 9.65 -20.39
CA ASN A 157 7.34 8.60 -21.19
C ASN A 157 6.96 7.19 -20.73
N PHE A 158 6.17 7.07 -19.66
CA PHE A 158 5.74 5.77 -19.16
C PHE A 158 4.81 5.09 -20.16
N ILE A 159 5.23 3.92 -20.63
CA ILE A 159 4.43 3.05 -21.48
C ILE A 159 3.82 1.97 -20.57
N PRO A 160 2.49 1.97 -20.34
CA PRO A 160 1.86 0.99 -19.48
C PRO A 160 1.96 -0.41 -20.12
N PRO A 161 2.21 -1.45 -19.32
CA PRO A 161 2.13 -2.82 -19.82
C PRO A 161 0.67 -3.16 -20.16
N GLN A 162 0.50 -4.21 -20.97
CA GLN A 162 -0.83 -4.70 -21.30
C GLN A 162 -1.54 -5.20 -20.04
N ILE A 163 -2.78 -4.75 -19.82
CA ILE A 163 -3.60 -5.22 -18.71
C ILE A 163 -4.03 -6.67 -18.99
N PRO A 164 -3.75 -7.61 -18.08
CA PRO A 164 -4.20 -8.98 -18.25
C PRO A 164 -5.72 -9.08 -18.32
N THR A 165 -6.22 -9.79 -19.33
CA THR A 165 -7.64 -10.07 -19.50
C THR A 165 -7.93 -11.53 -19.18
N GLY A 166 -9.18 -11.84 -18.85
CA GLY A 166 -9.62 -13.22 -18.61
C GLY A 166 -10.56 -13.34 -17.43
N ASN A 167 -10.87 -14.58 -17.08
CA ASN A 167 -11.74 -14.88 -15.96
C ASN A 167 -10.98 -14.78 -14.64
N THR A 168 -11.35 -13.83 -13.79
CA THR A 168 -10.77 -13.61 -12.45
C THR A 168 -10.87 -14.83 -11.53
N PHE A 169 -11.79 -15.76 -11.78
CA PHE A 169 -12.01 -16.96 -10.95
C PHE A 169 -11.40 -18.24 -11.54
N ALA A 170 -10.90 -18.19 -12.77
CA ALA A 170 -10.26 -19.33 -13.39
C ALA A 170 -8.80 -19.45 -12.92
N GLN A 171 -8.17 -20.58 -13.22
CA GLN A 171 -6.72 -20.64 -13.16
C GLN A 171 -6.11 -19.64 -14.15
N TRP A 172 -5.06 -18.97 -13.71
CA TRP A 172 -4.30 -18.02 -14.49
C TRP A 172 -3.01 -18.66 -14.98
N ASN A 173 -2.69 -18.36 -16.23
CA ASN A 173 -1.43 -18.73 -16.85
C ASN A 173 -0.37 -17.63 -16.64
N HIS A 174 0.82 -17.86 -17.21
CA HIS A 174 1.93 -16.91 -17.18
C HIS A 174 1.58 -15.51 -17.73
N ASP A 175 0.76 -15.42 -18.78
CA ASP A 175 0.35 -14.12 -19.36
C ASP A 175 -0.63 -13.38 -18.46
N GLN A 176 -1.38 -14.12 -17.65
CA GLN A 176 -2.38 -13.60 -16.73
C GLN A 176 -1.87 -13.36 -15.31
N PHE A 177 -0.67 -13.82 -14.97
CA PHE A 177 -0.05 -13.58 -13.67
C PHE A 177 1.46 -13.36 -13.83
N HIS A 178 1.87 -12.10 -13.77
CA HIS A 178 3.28 -11.74 -13.87
C HIS A 178 3.60 -10.51 -13.02
N SER A 179 4.86 -10.39 -12.63
CA SER A 179 5.33 -9.25 -11.84
C SER A 179 5.69 -8.06 -12.71
N PHE A 180 5.25 -6.88 -12.30
CA PHE A 180 5.62 -5.59 -12.86
C PHE A 180 6.37 -4.77 -11.79
N ASN A 181 7.61 -4.39 -12.11
CA ASN A 181 8.41 -3.53 -11.25
C ASN A 181 8.07 -2.07 -11.54
N SER A 182 7.23 -1.47 -10.70
CA SER A 182 7.07 -0.02 -10.70
C SER A 182 8.24 0.64 -9.96
N ILE A 183 8.82 1.69 -10.55
CA ILE A 183 9.68 2.61 -9.81
C ILE A 183 8.74 3.63 -9.17
N ASP A 184 8.43 3.46 -7.88
CA ASP A 184 7.48 4.33 -7.18
C ASP A 184 8.13 5.69 -6.84
N SER A 185 8.03 6.66 -7.76
CA SER A 185 8.48 8.05 -7.56
C SER A 185 7.60 8.84 -6.56
N SER A 186 6.42 8.31 -6.21
CA SER A 186 5.41 8.99 -5.37
C SER A 186 5.67 8.95 -3.86
N SER A 187 6.63 8.17 -3.37
CA SER A 187 7.01 8.19 -1.94
C SER A 187 7.55 9.55 -1.51
N LEU A 188 8.03 10.36 -2.46
CA LEU A 188 8.62 11.68 -2.20
C LEU A 188 7.65 12.65 -1.53
N LEU A 189 6.34 12.68 -1.82
CA LEU A 189 5.43 13.67 -1.21
C LEU A 189 5.30 13.46 0.31
N ASN A 190 4.90 12.26 0.72
CA ASN A 190 4.74 11.95 2.15
C ASN A 190 6.07 11.90 2.89
N LEU A 191 7.15 11.41 2.25
CA LEU A 191 8.50 11.47 2.84
C LEU A 191 8.99 12.92 2.96
N SER A 192 8.66 13.80 2.00
CA SER A 192 9.03 15.23 2.07
C SER A 192 8.21 15.95 3.12
N LEU A 193 6.91 15.69 3.25
CA LEU A 193 6.09 16.26 4.33
C LEU A 193 6.56 15.77 5.71
N PHE A 194 6.89 14.48 5.83
CA PHE A 194 7.51 13.95 7.03
C PHE A 194 8.87 14.60 7.32
N ALA A 195 9.71 14.82 6.30
CA ALA A 195 11.00 15.50 6.44
C ALA A 195 10.83 16.98 6.84
N VAL A 196 9.89 17.70 6.24
CA VAL A 196 9.55 19.08 6.61
C VAL A 196 9.15 19.15 8.07
N LYS A 197 8.35 18.21 8.56
CA LYS A 197 8.00 18.14 9.98
C LYS A 197 9.17 17.74 10.87
N LYS A 198 9.93 16.70 10.51
CA LYS A 198 11.06 16.17 11.30
C LYS A 198 12.19 17.18 11.46
N TYR A 199 12.47 17.97 10.42
CA TYR A 199 13.56 18.94 10.39
C TYR A 199 13.09 20.39 10.61
N GLU A 200 11.83 20.59 11.01
CA GLU A 200 11.26 21.93 11.29
C GLU A 200 11.49 22.92 10.13
N LEU A 201 11.40 22.43 8.88
CA LEU A 201 11.66 23.24 7.69
C LEU A 201 10.54 24.27 7.48
N PRO A 202 10.85 25.43 6.85
CA PRO A 202 9.85 26.48 6.56
C PRO A 202 8.64 25.91 5.82
N ARG A 203 7.45 26.13 6.38
CA ARG A 203 6.18 25.58 5.88
C ARG A 203 5.29 26.62 5.21
N GLU A 204 5.64 27.90 5.32
CA GLU A 204 4.86 29.04 4.81
C GLU A 204 4.74 29.03 3.28
N ILE A 205 5.66 28.30 2.62
CA ILE A 205 5.73 28.15 1.16
C ILE A 205 4.83 27.01 0.65
N LEU A 206 4.29 26.19 1.55
CA LEU A 206 3.40 25.08 1.19
C LEU A 206 1.95 25.57 1.07
N PRO A 207 1.14 25.00 0.17
CA PRO A 207 -0.31 25.13 0.19
C PRO A 207 -0.91 24.94 1.59
N ILE A 208 -1.94 25.72 1.95
CA ILE A 208 -2.54 25.76 3.30
C ILE A 208 -2.98 24.36 3.77
N ASP A 209 -3.57 23.58 2.88
CA ASP A 209 -4.00 22.20 3.12
C ASP A 209 -2.84 21.22 3.34
N LEU A 210 -1.66 21.49 2.79
CA LEU A 210 -0.42 20.76 3.13
C LEU A 210 0.13 21.18 4.50
N GLN A 211 -0.02 22.44 4.89
CA GLN A 211 0.32 22.90 6.24
C GLN A 211 -0.58 22.25 7.30
N GLU A 212 -1.89 22.16 7.04
CA GLU A 212 -2.85 21.48 7.90
C GLU A 212 -2.56 19.97 8.00
N LYS A 213 -2.15 19.33 6.89
CA LYS A 213 -1.68 17.94 6.91
C LYS A 213 -0.42 17.75 7.74
N LEU A 214 0.53 18.69 7.68
CA LEU A 214 1.73 18.66 8.53
C LEU A 214 1.35 18.68 10.00
N ASP A 215 0.34 19.46 10.41
CA ASP A 215 -0.10 19.52 11.80
C ASP A 215 -0.68 18.17 12.29
N CYS A 216 -1.29 17.40 11.39
CA CYS A 216 -1.89 16.09 11.69
C CYS A 216 -0.89 14.92 11.75
N ILE A 217 0.33 15.06 11.21
CA ILE A 217 1.37 14.03 11.35
C ILE A 217 1.82 14.00 12.82
N PRO A 218 1.83 12.87 13.54
CA PRO A 218 2.33 12.86 14.92
C PRO A 218 3.78 13.36 14.98
N SER A 219 4.08 14.25 15.93
CA SER A 219 5.46 14.69 16.17
C SER A 219 6.30 13.47 16.54
N VAL A 220 7.42 13.27 15.84
CA VAL A 220 8.46 12.39 16.33
C VAL A 220 9.07 13.13 17.51
N SER A 221 8.70 12.77 18.73
CA SER A 221 9.34 13.29 19.93
C SER A 221 10.84 13.05 19.81
N ARG A 222 11.62 14.14 19.84
CA ARG A 222 13.07 14.10 20.02
C ARG A 222 13.35 13.37 21.33
N ASN A 223 13.71 12.10 21.28
CA ASN A 223 14.44 11.44 22.35
C ASN A 223 15.90 11.34 21.96
N GLU A 224 16.56 12.50 21.94
CA GLU A 224 18.02 12.68 21.93
C GLU A 224 18.21 14.06 22.61
N GLU A 225 18.95 14.29 23.69
CA GLU A 225 19.97 13.59 24.48
C GLU A 225 20.05 14.37 25.83
N ASN A 226 20.61 13.79 26.89
CA ASN A 226 21.46 14.59 27.79
C ASN A 226 22.47 13.71 28.55
N LYS A 227 23.72 13.86 28.10
CA LYS A 227 24.96 14.11 28.86
C LYS A 227 25.55 13.01 29.74
N GLU A 228 26.76 12.61 29.31
CA GLU A 228 27.88 12.18 30.15
C GLU A 228 28.04 13.07 31.39
N GLU A 229 28.29 12.46 32.55
CA GLU A 229 29.53 12.67 33.31
C GLU A 229 29.64 11.72 34.53
N THR A 230 30.74 10.96 34.54
CA THR A 230 31.53 10.52 35.71
C THR A 230 30.99 9.49 36.70
N GLY A 231 31.74 8.39 36.85
CA GLY A 231 31.64 7.48 38.00
C GLY A 231 32.21 6.09 37.76
N THR A 232 33.54 5.95 37.80
CA THR A 232 34.28 4.68 37.89
C THR A 232 33.74 3.74 38.98
N CYS A 233 33.59 2.44 38.69
CA CYS A 233 34.27 1.38 39.45
C CYS A 233 34.15 -0.02 38.80
N PHE A 234 35.23 -0.78 38.94
CA PHE A 234 35.53 -2.14 38.44
C PHE A 234 34.52 -3.23 38.84
N SER A 235 34.38 -4.27 38.02
CA SER A 235 34.86 -5.64 38.35
C SER A 235 34.36 -6.70 37.34
N ASN A 236 35.27 -7.61 37.02
CA ASN A 236 35.11 -8.83 36.21
C ASN A 236 33.89 -9.71 36.57
N CYS A 237 33.34 -10.42 35.58
CA CYS A 237 33.12 -11.88 35.67
C CYS A 237 32.72 -12.53 34.32
N THR A 238 33.69 -13.25 33.78
CA THR A 238 33.68 -14.62 33.21
C THR A 238 32.43 -15.16 32.50
N ILE A 239 32.63 -15.55 31.24
CA ILE A 239 31.82 -16.48 30.46
C ILE A 239 31.98 -17.90 31.01
N VAL A 240 30.86 -18.60 31.24
CA VAL A 240 30.79 -20.06 31.29
C VAL A 240 29.92 -20.52 30.12
#